data_AF-A1B4U7-F1
#
_entry.id   AF-A1B4U7-F1
#
_cell.length_a   1.000
_cell.length_b   1.000
_cell.length_c   1.000
_cell.angle_alpha   90.00
_cell.angle_beta   90.00
_cell.angle_gamma   90.00
#
_symmetry.space_group_name_H-M   'P 1'
#
loop_
_entity.id
_entity.type
_entity.pdbx_description
1 polymer ?
#
loop_
_entity_poly.entity_id
_entity_poly.type
_entity_poly.pdbx_seq_one_letter_code
_entity_poly.pdbx_strand_id
1 'polypeptide(L)'
;MPGSVLGPQAGFWGKLPARGDFVGRGLPEAFRRRWDRWAATHLAGREGWPGDWPHDWPDGGLRLRIASGGRAAAGLVLPSADAVGRRFPLALFLLDDTLPGPEALEPWCEAALQAAAEPDPDALWQALAALPTPIGKADAPPLLLWRRGHPALEADPAAPEPALAAIFSSG
;
A
#
# COMPACT_ATOMS: atom_id res chain seq x y z
N MET A 1 -11.03 -31.76 2.26
CA MET A 1 -10.95 -30.40 2.84
C MET A 1 -11.23 -29.41 1.72
N PRO A 2 -12.38 -28.72 1.67
CA PRO A 2 -12.54 -27.64 0.71
C PRO A 2 -11.61 -26.51 1.19
N GLY A 3 -10.62 -26.18 0.37
CA GLY A 3 -9.79 -25.00 0.60
C GLY A 3 -10.70 -23.78 0.58
N SER A 4 -10.78 -23.06 1.70
CA SER A 4 -11.47 -21.77 1.73
C SER A 4 -10.81 -20.87 0.69
N VAL A 5 -11.49 -20.67 -0.43
CA VAL A 5 -11.32 -19.49 -1.27
C VAL A 5 -11.70 -18.31 -0.39
N LEU A 6 -10.69 -17.68 0.23
CA LEU A 6 -10.89 -16.41 0.89
C LEU A 6 -11.17 -15.42 -0.24
N GLY A 7 -12.38 -14.88 -0.28
CA GLY A 7 -12.72 -13.82 -1.21
C GLY A 7 -11.84 -12.58 -1.03
N PRO A 8 -11.92 -11.61 -1.96
CA PRO A 8 -11.13 -10.39 -1.88
C PRO A 8 -11.28 -9.71 -0.52
N GLN A 9 -10.16 -9.36 0.08
CA GLN A 9 -10.10 -8.75 1.40
C GLN A 9 -9.40 -7.40 1.33
N ALA A 10 -10.15 -6.33 1.58
CA ALA A 10 -9.61 -4.98 1.69
C ALA A 10 -9.38 -4.58 3.15
N GLY A 11 -8.34 -3.78 3.37
CA GLY A 11 -8.00 -3.26 4.70
C GLY A 11 -6.89 -2.23 4.66
N PHE A 12 -6.52 -1.72 5.82
CA PHE A 12 -5.43 -0.75 5.95
C PHE A 12 -4.63 -0.93 7.23
N TRP A 13 -3.42 -0.36 7.23
CA TRP A 13 -2.54 -0.28 8.39
C TRP A 13 -1.65 0.97 8.29
N GLY A 14 -1.51 1.68 9.40
CA GLY A 14 -0.56 2.79 9.50
C GLY A 14 -1.06 3.87 10.46
N LYS A 15 -0.66 5.12 10.20
CA LYS A 15 -1.08 6.27 11.00
C LYS A 15 -2.16 7.07 10.30
N LEU A 16 -3.09 7.62 11.09
CA LEU A 16 -4.03 8.65 10.63
C LEU A 16 -3.73 9.95 11.39
N PRO A 17 -3.70 11.12 10.74
CA PRO A 17 -3.39 12.39 11.40
C PRO A 17 -4.29 12.71 12.59
N ALA A 18 -5.57 12.30 12.53
CA ALA A 18 -6.55 12.51 13.59
C ALA A 18 -6.39 11.56 14.80
N ARG A 19 -5.46 10.60 14.77
CA ARG A 19 -5.28 9.58 15.81
C ARG A 19 -3.81 9.53 16.28
N GLY A 20 -3.62 9.38 17.59
CA GLY A 20 -2.29 9.41 18.21
C GLY A 20 -1.46 8.12 18.05
N ASP A 21 -2.06 7.03 17.56
CA ASP A 21 -1.42 5.72 17.48
C ASP A 21 -1.77 4.99 16.17
N PHE A 22 -1.09 3.88 15.91
CA PHE A 22 -1.33 3.01 14.76
C PHE A 22 -2.77 2.49 14.73
N VAL A 23 -3.35 2.50 13.55
CA VAL A 23 -4.70 2.00 13.27
C VAL A 23 -4.66 1.02 12.11
N GLY A 24 -5.55 0.03 12.17
CA GLY A 24 -5.77 -0.87 11.06
C GLY A 24 -7.00 -1.73 11.22
N ARG A 25 -7.52 -2.16 10.07
CA ARG A 25 -8.73 -2.97 9.91
C ARG A 25 -8.58 -3.87 8.69
N GLY A 26 -9.29 -4.99 8.66
CA GLY A 26 -9.43 -5.85 7.48
C GLY A 26 -8.21 -6.68 7.08
N LEU A 27 -6.99 -6.34 7.51
CA LEU A 27 -5.78 -7.09 7.09
C LEU A 27 -5.47 -8.28 8.00
N PRO A 28 -5.12 -9.46 7.45
CA PRO A 28 -4.62 -10.58 8.23
C PRO A 28 -3.37 -10.20 9.04
N GLU A 29 -3.30 -10.63 10.29
CA GLU A 29 -2.22 -10.26 11.20
C GLU A 29 -0.82 -10.59 10.65
N ALA A 30 -0.66 -11.77 10.04
CA ALA A 30 0.60 -12.22 9.48
C ALA A 30 1.04 -11.37 8.26
N PHE A 31 0.09 -10.82 7.49
CA PHE A 31 0.40 -9.88 6.42
C PHE A 31 0.79 -8.54 7.01
N ARG A 32 -0.03 -8.00 7.93
CA ARG A 32 0.20 -6.74 8.63
C ARG A 32 1.59 -6.67 9.26
N ARG A 33 2.02 -7.70 10.00
CA ARG A 33 3.34 -7.74 10.66
C ARG A 33 4.52 -7.72 9.68
N ARG A 34 4.37 -8.37 8.52
CA ARG A 34 5.41 -8.38 7.48
C ARG A 34 5.49 -7.03 6.78
N TRP A 35 4.34 -6.48 6.42
CA TRP A 35 4.24 -5.13 5.85
C TRP A 35 4.80 -4.07 6.80
N ASP A 36 4.41 -4.12 8.08
CA ASP A 36 4.86 -3.17 9.10
C ASP A 36 6.39 -3.13 9.22
N ARG A 37 7.03 -4.30 9.27
CA ARG A 37 8.49 -4.40 9.28
C ARG A 37 9.11 -3.85 8.00
N TRP A 38 8.56 -4.23 6.84
CA TRP A 38 9.08 -3.76 5.55
C TRP A 38 8.95 -2.24 5.41
N ALA A 39 7.80 -1.67 5.75
CA ALA A 39 7.57 -0.23 5.74
C ALA A 39 8.46 0.48 6.76
N ALA A 40 8.64 -0.08 7.96
CA ALA A 40 9.56 0.46 8.95
C ALA A 40 11.01 0.49 8.44
N THR A 41 11.47 -0.55 7.74
CA THR A 41 12.83 -0.59 7.18
C THR A 41 13.01 0.33 5.97
N HIS A 42 12.11 0.24 4.98
CA HIS A 42 12.37 0.82 3.65
C HIS A 42 11.63 2.14 3.39
N LEU A 43 10.57 2.45 4.13
CA LEU A 43 9.77 3.67 3.95
C LEU A 43 9.94 4.68 5.10
N ALA A 44 9.90 4.20 6.35
CA ALA A 44 10.00 5.06 7.54
C ALA A 44 11.43 5.19 8.06
N GLY A 45 12.23 4.11 7.96
CA GLY A 45 13.59 3.98 8.50
C GLY A 45 14.70 4.40 7.54
N ARG A 46 14.36 5.16 6.48
CA ARG A 46 15.37 5.76 5.61
C ARG A 46 16.16 6.84 6.37
N GLU A 47 17.15 6.42 7.15
CA GLU A 47 18.26 7.27 7.59
C GLU A 47 18.91 7.87 6.34
N GLY A 48 18.94 9.19 6.25
CA GLY A 48 19.49 9.89 5.08
C GLY A 48 18.47 10.29 4.01
N TRP A 49 17.17 10.33 4.32
CA TRP A 49 16.23 11.21 3.62
C TRP A 49 16.16 12.57 4.33
N PRO A 50 16.99 13.56 3.96
CA PRO A 50 16.76 14.97 4.29
C PRO A 50 15.69 15.52 3.34
N GLY A 51 14.56 14.83 3.28
CA GLY A 51 13.43 15.18 2.43
C GLY A 51 12.42 16.00 3.17
N ASP A 52 11.73 16.89 2.47
CA ASP A 52 10.70 17.75 3.05
C ASP A 52 9.39 16.96 3.23
N TRP A 53 9.44 15.78 3.87
CA TRP A 53 8.27 14.90 4.07
C TRP A 53 7.07 15.71 4.55
N PRO A 54 5.93 15.66 3.83
CA PRO A 54 5.56 14.69 2.79
C PRO A 54 5.91 15.08 1.34
N HIS A 55 6.56 16.22 1.07
CA HIS A 55 6.80 16.80 -0.25
C HIS A 55 7.48 15.86 -1.26
N ASP A 56 8.41 15.03 -0.79
CA ASP A 56 9.13 14.09 -1.67
C ASP A 56 8.27 12.89 -2.11
N TRP A 57 7.07 12.72 -1.55
CA TRP A 57 6.19 11.62 -1.94
C TRP A 57 5.60 11.83 -3.33
N PRO A 58 5.47 10.75 -4.12
CA PRO A 58 4.78 10.83 -5.40
C PRO A 58 3.34 11.32 -5.18
N ASP A 59 2.89 12.18 -6.09
CA ASP A 59 1.53 12.68 -6.11
C ASP A 59 0.51 11.52 -6.16
N GLY A 60 -0.46 11.58 -5.25
CA GLY A 60 -1.42 10.52 -5.03
C GLY A 60 -0.84 9.22 -4.45
N GLY A 61 0.37 9.21 -3.90
CA GLY A 61 0.96 8.09 -3.15
C GLY A 61 1.76 7.07 -3.96
N LEU A 62 2.50 6.24 -3.23
CA LEU A 62 3.24 5.09 -3.76
C LEU A 62 2.27 3.93 -3.96
N ARG A 63 2.24 3.34 -5.15
CA ARG A 63 1.42 2.18 -5.48
C ARG A 63 2.29 0.94 -5.54
N LEU A 64 1.75 -0.20 -5.13
CA LEU A 64 2.48 -1.45 -5.16
C LEU A 64 1.61 -2.68 -5.41
N ARG A 65 2.26 -3.73 -5.93
CA ARG A 65 1.71 -5.06 -6.05
C ARG A 65 2.75 -6.06 -5.56
N ILE A 66 2.37 -6.88 -4.60
CA ILE A 66 3.17 -7.94 -4.00
C ILE A 66 2.55 -9.28 -4.40
N ALA A 67 3.36 -10.24 -4.83
CA ALA A 67 2.95 -11.61 -5.05
C ALA A 67 3.84 -12.56 -4.26
N SER A 68 3.24 -13.45 -3.47
CA SER A 68 3.98 -14.43 -2.67
C SER A 68 3.12 -15.65 -2.34
N GLY A 69 3.67 -16.85 -2.56
CA GLY A 69 3.05 -18.10 -2.13
C GLY A 69 1.65 -18.34 -2.70
N GLY A 70 1.39 -17.92 -3.94
CA GLY A 70 0.09 -18.06 -4.61
C GLY A 70 -0.95 -17.00 -4.23
N ARG A 71 -0.59 -16.02 -3.41
CA ARG A 71 -1.43 -14.86 -3.07
C ARG A 71 -0.87 -13.58 -3.65
N ALA A 72 -1.74 -12.62 -3.92
CA ALA A 72 -1.38 -11.28 -4.31
C ALA A 72 -1.95 -10.24 -3.34
N ALA A 73 -1.23 -9.15 -3.17
CA ALA A 73 -1.70 -7.94 -2.52
C ALA A 73 -1.41 -6.76 -3.43
N ALA A 74 -2.38 -5.89 -3.64
CA ALA A 74 -2.21 -4.60 -4.30
C ALA A 74 -2.55 -3.51 -3.31
N GLY A 75 -1.86 -2.37 -3.39
CA GLY A 75 -2.05 -1.34 -2.39
C GLY A 75 -1.59 0.03 -2.79
N LEU A 76 -2.11 0.99 -2.05
CA LEU A 76 -1.74 2.39 -2.09
C LEU A 76 -1.13 2.77 -0.75
N VAL A 77 -0.02 3.49 -0.79
CA VAL A 77 0.70 3.95 0.39
C VAL A 77 0.82 5.45 0.33
N LEU A 78 0.37 6.10 1.40
CA LEU A 78 0.31 7.54 1.54
C LEU A 78 1.24 8.01 2.66
N PRO A 79 1.87 9.18 2.51
CA PRO A 79 2.59 9.78 3.61
C PRO A 79 1.61 10.12 4.74
N SER A 80 1.97 9.78 5.97
CA SER A 80 1.19 10.10 7.15
C SER A 80 2.09 10.31 8.37
N ALA A 81 1.54 10.96 9.38
CA ALA A 81 2.14 11.16 10.69
C ALA A 81 1.02 11.15 11.75
N ASP A 82 1.36 10.80 12.99
CA ASP A 82 0.42 10.95 14.10
C ASP A 82 0.37 12.40 14.60
N ALA A 83 -0.52 12.65 15.55
CA ALA A 83 -0.69 13.96 16.19
C ALA A 83 0.58 14.53 16.85
N VAL A 84 1.59 13.69 17.16
CA VAL A 84 2.87 14.12 17.74
C VAL A 84 4.00 14.21 16.71
N GLY A 85 3.70 14.03 15.42
CA GLY A 85 4.64 14.22 14.31
C GLY A 85 5.52 13.02 13.98
N ARG A 86 5.30 11.85 14.60
CA ARG A 86 6.07 10.65 14.28
C ARG A 86 5.59 10.10 12.93
N ARG A 87 6.44 10.20 11.91
CA ARG A 87 6.16 9.80 10.53
C ARG A 87 6.04 8.28 10.41
N PHE A 88 4.95 7.82 9.82
CA PHE A 88 4.77 6.43 9.38
C PHE A 88 3.66 6.40 8.32
N PRO A 89 3.88 5.73 7.19
CA PRO A 89 2.92 5.78 6.09
C PRO A 89 1.59 5.10 6.44
N LEU A 90 0.51 5.56 5.81
CA LEU A 90 -0.77 4.85 5.78
C LEU A 90 -0.77 3.94 4.55
N ALA A 91 -0.96 2.64 4.75
CA ALA A 91 -1.04 1.68 3.66
C ALA A 91 -2.45 1.08 3.57
N LEU A 92 -3.03 1.13 2.38
CA LEU A 92 -4.33 0.58 2.01
C LEU A 92 -4.07 -0.61 1.09
N PHE A 93 -4.71 -1.75 1.36
CA PHE A 93 -4.46 -2.98 0.64
C PHE A 93 -5.74 -3.69 0.24
N LEU A 94 -5.67 -4.35 -0.92
CA LEU A 94 -6.57 -5.38 -1.39
C LEU A 94 -5.78 -6.68 -1.53
N LEU A 95 -6.22 -7.73 -0.87
CA LEU A 95 -5.66 -9.07 -0.94
C LEU A 95 -6.60 -9.97 -1.72
N ASP A 96 -6.07 -10.69 -2.71
CA ASP A 96 -6.81 -11.70 -3.47
C ASP A 96 -5.81 -12.73 -4.02
N ASP A 97 -6.28 -13.94 -4.33
CA ASP A 97 -5.50 -14.96 -5.02
C ASP A 97 -5.29 -14.59 -6.50
N THR A 98 -6.19 -13.78 -7.08
CA THR A 98 -6.09 -13.31 -8.46
C THR A 98 -6.18 -11.79 -8.52
N LEU A 99 -5.03 -11.12 -8.52
CA LEU A 99 -4.95 -9.69 -8.82
C LEU A 99 -4.33 -9.46 -10.21
N PRO A 100 -4.86 -8.49 -10.97
CA PRO A 100 -4.34 -8.15 -12.28
C PRO A 100 -3.03 -7.35 -12.17
N GLY A 101 -2.52 -6.91 -13.32
CA GLY A 101 -1.32 -6.08 -13.41
C GLY A 101 -1.59 -4.61 -13.02
N PRO A 102 -0.52 -3.79 -12.94
CA PRO A 102 -0.60 -2.40 -12.47
C PRO A 102 -1.65 -1.53 -13.18
N GLU A 103 -1.77 -1.62 -14.50
CA GLU A 103 -2.72 -0.80 -15.28
C GLU A 103 -4.18 -1.02 -14.86
N ALA A 104 -4.56 -2.26 -14.57
CA ALA A 104 -5.91 -2.60 -14.12
C ALA A 104 -6.14 -2.32 -12.63
N LEU A 105 -5.08 -2.07 -11.86
CA LEU A 105 -5.15 -1.69 -10.45
C LEU A 105 -5.30 -0.18 -10.26
N GLU A 106 -5.00 0.63 -11.27
CA GLU A 106 -5.10 2.10 -11.20
C GLU A 106 -6.48 2.60 -10.74
N PRO A 107 -7.62 2.12 -11.28
CA PRO A 107 -8.94 2.59 -10.84
C PRO A 107 -9.20 2.30 -9.35
N TRP A 108 -8.73 1.15 -8.86
CA TRP A 108 -8.85 0.81 -7.44
C TRP A 108 -7.95 1.71 -6.59
N CYS A 109 -6.73 2.02 -7.04
CA CYS A 109 -5.83 2.93 -6.34
C CYS A 109 -6.41 4.35 -6.24
N GLU A 110 -7.01 4.88 -7.31
CA GLU A 110 -7.66 6.20 -7.27
C GLU A 110 -8.87 6.22 -6.32
N ALA A 111 -9.68 5.17 -6.32
CA ALA A 111 -10.81 5.07 -5.40
C ALA A 111 -10.36 4.91 -3.93
N ALA A 112 -9.29 4.15 -3.69
CA ALA A 112 -8.68 4.02 -2.36
C ALA A 112 -8.08 5.34 -1.87
N LEU A 113 -7.47 6.14 -2.77
CA LEU A 113 -6.99 7.49 -2.46
C LEU A 113 -8.13 8.40 -2.00
N GLN A 114 -9.28 8.35 -2.68
CA GLN A 114 -10.46 9.11 -2.27
C GLN A 114 -11.00 8.64 -0.91
N ALA A 115 -11.05 7.34 -0.68
CA ALA A 115 -11.46 6.78 0.61
C ALA A 115 -10.54 7.23 1.75
N ALA A 116 -9.24 7.38 1.50
CA ALA A 116 -8.25 7.82 2.50
C ALA A 116 -8.46 9.25 3.03
N ALA A 117 -9.29 10.06 2.35
CA ALA A 117 -9.71 11.36 2.86
C ALA A 117 -10.63 11.26 4.08
N GLU A 118 -11.20 10.09 4.35
CA GLU A 118 -12.03 9.81 5.53
C GLU A 118 -11.16 9.66 6.79
N PRO A 119 -11.29 10.55 7.79
CA PRO A 119 -10.52 10.47 9.03
C PRO A 119 -10.96 9.34 9.97
N ASP A 120 -12.18 8.81 9.83
CA ASP A 120 -12.67 7.73 10.68
C ASP A 120 -12.17 6.35 10.21
N PRO A 121 -11.51 5.56 11.09
CA PRO A 121 -10.98 4.24 10.74
C PRO A 121 -12.03 3.24 10.26
N ASP A 122 -13.23 3.24 10.85
CA ASP A 122 -14.24 2.25 10.53
C ASP A 122 -14.97 2.63 9.23
N ALA A 123 -15.22 3.91 9.00
CA ALA A 123 -15.73 4.43 7.72
C ALA A 123 -14.74 4.21 6.57
N LEU A 124 -13.44 4.45 6.78
CA LEU A 124 -12.39 4.13 5.81
C LEU A 124 -12.39 2.64 5.45
N TRP A 125 -12.48 1.76 6.45
CA TRP A 125 -12.52 0.32 6.20
C TRP A 125 -13.75 -0.10 5.38
N GLN A 126 -14.92 0.43 5.73
CA GLN A 126 -16.16 0.17 5.00
C GLN A 126 -16.08 0.67 3.55
N ALA A 127 -15.52 1.86 3.34
CA ALA A 127 -15.30 2.41 2.00
C ALA A 127 -14.40 1.50 1.16
N LEU A 128 -13.26 1.04 1.72
CA LEU A 128 -12.36 0.10 1.04
C LEU A 128 -13.03 -1.24 0.73
N ALA A 129 -13.82 -1.78 1.66
CA ALA A 129 -14.53 -3.05 1.48
C ALA A 129 -15.63 -2.96 0.42
N ALA A 130 -16.18 -1.76 0.18
CA ALA A 130 -17.19 -1.52 -0.86
C ALA A 130 -16.59 -1.28 -2.26
N LEU A 131 -15.26 -1.11 -2.38
CA LEU A 131 -14.63 -0.89 -3.68
C LEU A 131 -14.73 -2.15 -4.56
N PRO A 132 -14.97 -1.99 -5.86
CA PRO A 132 -14.98 -3.12 -6.78
C PRO A 132 -13.60 -3.76 -6.85
N THR A 133 -13.54 -5.08 -6.69
CA THR A 133 -12.31 -5.85 -6.84
C THR A 133 -11.91 -5.91 -8.32
N PRO A 134 -10.70 -5.45 -8.69
CA PRO A 134 -10.20 -5.60 -10.05
C PRO A 134 -10.09 -7.08 -10.42
N ILE A 135 -10.70 -7.45 -11.55
CA ILE A 135 -10.72 -8.84 -12.02
C ILE A 135 -9.51 -9.08 -12.92
N GLY A 136 -8.76 -10.14 -12.65
CA GLY A 136 -7.74 -10.65 -13.54
C GLY A 136 -6.62 -11.35 -12.79
N LYS A 137 -5.68 -11.91 -13.55
CA LYS A 137 -4.49 -12.55 -13.00
C LYS A 137 -3.30 -12.16 -13.84
N ALA A 138 -2.34 -11.45 -13.23
CA ALA A 138 -1.05 -11.20 -13.86
C ALA A 138 -0.02 -12.21 -13.40
N ASP A 139 0.71 -12.78 -14.35
CA ASP A 139 2.02 -13.38 -14.08
C ASP A 139 3.02 -12.22 -14.02
N ALA A 140 3.42 -11.87 -12.81
CA ALA A 140 4.18 -10.65 -12.57
C ALA A 140 5.19 -10.88 -11.43
N PRO A 141 6.29 -10.09 -11.42
CA PRO A 141 7.31 -10.17 -10.39
C PRO A 141 6.76 -10.10 -8.96
N PRO A 142 7.54 -10.59 -7.97
CA PRO A 142 7.10 -10.64 -6.58
C PRO A 142 6.82 -9.27 -5.97
N LEU A 143 7.46 -8.20 -6.47
CA LEU A 143 7.18 -6.83 -6.09
C LEU A 143 7.26 -5.91 -7.31
N LEU A 144 6.17 -5.17 -7.52
CA LEU A 144 6.08 -4.05 -8.45
C LEU A 144 5.77 -2.78 -7.67
N LEU A 145 6.44 -1.69 -8.01
CA LEU A 145 6.28 -0.37 -7.42
C LEU A 145 6.05 0.65 -8.52
N TRP A 146 5.12 1.59 -8.32
CA TRP A 146 4.87 2.65 -9.28
C TRP A 146 4.23 3.88 -8.64
N ARG A 147 4.07 4.93 -9.46
CA ARG A 147 3.33 6.14 -9.13
C ARG A 147 2.31 6.44 -10.21
N ARG A 148 1.37 7.33 -9.90
CA ARG A 148 0.26 7.70 -10.78
C ARG A 148 0.75 8.05 -12.18
N GLY A 149 0.19 7.40 -13.20
CA GLY A 149 0.49 7.71 -14.60
C GLY A 149 1.90 7.31 -15.07
N HIS A 150 2.65 6.53 -14.29
CA HIS A 150 3.97 6.02 -14.66
C HIS A 150 3.98 4.48 -14.74
N PRO A 151 4.81 3.89 -15.61
CA PRO A 151 4.95 2.44 -15.69
C PRO A 151 5.51 1.86 -14.39
N ALA A 152 5.17 0.59 -14.14
CA ALA A 152 5.65 -0.09 -12.95
C ALA A 152 7.10 -0.54 -13.06
N LEU A 153 7.81 -0.41 -11.95
CA LEU A 153 9.18 -0.87 -11.77
C LEU A 153 9.17 -2.17 -10.98
N GLU A 154 9.90 -3.16 -11.47
CA GLU A 154 10.23 -4.35 -10.70
C GLU A 154 11.20 -3.99 -9.58
N ALA A 155 10.98 -4.56 -8.40
CA ALA A 155 11.83 -4.37 -7.24
C ALA A 155 12.07 -5.72 -6.54
N ASP A 156 13.26 -5.87 -5.95
CA ASP A 156 13.52 -6.96 -5.02
C ASP A 156 12.83 -6.64 -3.69
N PRO A 157 11.93 -7.50 -3.16
CA PRO A 157 11.33 -7.29 -1.84
C PRO A 157 12.34 -7.11 -0.70
N ALA A 158 13.55 -7.69 -0.83
CA ALA A 158 14.60 -7.60 0.17
C ALA A 158 15.51 -6.36 -0.01
N ALA A 159 15.56 -5.80 -1.22
CA ALA A 159 16.36 -4.63 -1.58
C ALA A 159 15.60 -3.68 -2.54
N PRO A 160 14.50 -3.06 -2.09
CA PRO A 160 13.64 -2.23 -2.94
C PRO A 160 14.20 -0.82 -3.19
N GLU A 161 15.36 -0.47 -2.62
CA GLU A 161 15.91 0.88 -2.60
C GLU A 161 16.09 1.49 -4.00
N PRO A 162 16.59 0.78 -5.02
CA PRO A 162 16.77 1.38 -6.36
C PRO A 162 15.45 1.82 -6.99
N ALA A 163 14.41 0.98 -6.89
CA ALA A 163 13.09 1.29 -7.42
C ALA A 163 12.41 2.42 -6.64
N LEU A 164 12.50 2.39 -5.31
CA LEU A 164 12.02 3.47 -4.45
C LEU A 164 12.79 4.79 -4.71
N ALA A 165 14.09 4.76 -4.97
CA ALA A 165 14.83 5.97 -5.34
C ALA A 165 14.30 6.55 -6.66
N ALA A 166 14.13 5.72 -7.70
CA ALA A 166 13.63 6.18 -9.00
C ALA A 166 12.23 6.82 -8.93
N ILE A 167 11.33 6.25 -8.12
CA ILE A 167 9.96 6.77 -7.96
C ILE A 167 9.93 8.12 -7.26
N PHE A 168 10.74 8.29 -6.21
CA PHE A 168 10.74 9.48 -5.36
C PHE A 168 11.66 10.58 -5.87
N SER A 169 12.69 10.27 -6.68
CA SER A 169 13.59 11.28 -7.28
C SER A 169 13.02 11.98 -8.52
N SER A 170 11.91 11.47 -9.08
CA SER A 170 11.31 12.02 -10.30
C SER A 170 10.20 13.04 -10.02
N GLY A 171 10.15 13.60 -8.81
CA GLY A 171 9.15 14.58 -8.34
C GLY A 171 9.54 16.01 -8.63
#